data_AF-A0A831PQW6-F1
#
_entry.id   AF-A0A831PQW6-F1
#
_cell.length_a   1.000
_cell.length_b   1.000
_cell.length_c   1.000
_cell.angle_alpha   90.00
_cell.angle_beta   90.00
_cell.angle_gamma   90.00
#
_symmetry.space_group_name_H-M   'P 1'
#
loop_
_entity.id
_entity.type
_entity.pdbx_description
1 polymer ?
#
loop_
_entity_poly.entity_id
_entity_poly.type
_entity_poly.pdbx_seq_one_letter_code
_entity_poly.pdbx_strand_id
1 'polypeptide(L)'
;MNWNHLTFPGKTTSLVIAFLMLTSVGFAQRNSPKPETSEKQKASLELILKVLPPDQLNENSAFDDRGSLSFLDRTFNDWLERTGELPPDFDLMPSLPFLPNPLIIDEGGKNIPVKTSEQWKEK
;
A
#
# COMPACT_ATOMS: atom_id res chain seq x y z
N MET A 1 59.37 14.61 39.37
CA MET A 1 60.23 13.41 39.33
C MET A 1 59.67 12.48 38.29
N ASN A 2 60.43 12.23 37.23
CA ASN A 2 60.12 11.33 36.13
C ASN A 2 60.83 9.99 36.40
N TRP A 3 60.12 8.87 36.32
CA TRP A 3 60.70 7.54 36.19
C TRP A 3 59.87 6.74 35.18
N ASN A 4 60.48 6.46 34.04
CA ASN A 4 59.99 5.57 33.00
C ASN A 4 60.41 4.12 33.30
N HIS A 5 59.54 3.19 32.87
CA HIS A 5 59.81 1.84 32.37
C HIS A 5 60.62 0.82 33.20
N LEU A 6 59.98 -0.32 33.46
CA LEU A 6 60.64 -1.62 33.46
C LEU A 6 59.68 -2.70 32.92
N THR A 7 60.22 -3.48 31.99
CA THR A 7 59.60 -4.50 31.14
C THR A 7 60.05 -5.92 31.51
N PHE A 8 59.34 -6.93 30.96
CA PHE A 8 59.68 -8.37 30.76
C PHE A 8 59.24 -9.39 31.84
N PRO A 9 59.11 -10.70 31.53
CA PRO A 9 58.72 -11.38 30.27
C PRO A 9 57.76 -12.59 30.50
N GLY A 10 57.24 -13.22 29.43
CA GLY A 10 56.93 -14.67 29.46
C GLY A 10 55.57 -15.12 28.94
N LYS A 11 55.59 -15.78 27.77
CA LYS A 11 54.51 -16.51 27.06
C LYS A 11 54.13 -17.76 27.91
N THR A 12 52.92 -18.31 27.97
CA THR A 12 51.95 -18.82 26.96
C THR A 12 50.65 -19.11 27.76
N THR A 13 49.42 -19.10 27.25
CA THR A 13 48.84 -20.08 26.32
C THR A 13 47.40 -19.63 26.01
N SER A 14 46.97 -19.86 24.77
CA SER A 14 45.63 -19.70 24.21
C SER A 14 44.46 -19.87 25.17
N LEU A 15 43.55 -18.89 25.16
CA LEU A 15 42.13 -19.22 25.01
C LEU A 15 41.50 -18.26 24.01
N VAL A 16 41.21 -18.83 22.84
CA VAL A 16 40.34 -18.31 21.80
C VAL A 16 38.96 -18.08 22.42
N ILE A 17 38.42 -16.86 22.32
CA ILE A 17 37.01 -16.60 21.94
C ILE A 17 37.03 -15.27 21.20
N ALA A 18 36.96 -15.37 19.87
CA ALA A 18 36.57 -14.27 19.01
C ALA A 18 35.09 -13.97 19.23
N PHE A 19 34.75 -12.74 19.61
CA PHE A 19 33.38 -12.23 19.52
C PHE A 19 33.42 -10.81 18.97
N LEU A 20 33.82 -10.72 17.70
CA LEU A 20 33.75 -9.50 16.91
C LEU A 20 32.86 -9.78 15.70
N MET A 21 31.55 -9.70 15.95
CA MET A 21 30.52 -9.51 14.94
C MET A 21 29.53 -8.50 15.50
N LEU A 22 29.97 -7.24 15.57
CA LEU A 22 29.05 -6.10 15.59
C LEU A 22 28.49 -5.98 14.16
N THR A 23 27.59 -6.90 13.81
CA THR A 23 26.76 -6.74 12.62
C THR A 23 25.82 -5.58 12.89
N SER A 24 26.08 -4.49 12.19
CA SER A 24 25.14 -3.45 11.81
C SER A 24 23.70 -3.96 11.77
N VAL A 25 22.96 -3.80 12.87
CA VAL A 25 21.50 -3.83 12.83
C VAL A 25 21.10 -2.52 12.18
N GLY A 26 21.04 -2.55 10.85
CA GLY A 26 20.38 -1.51 10.09
C GLY A 26 18.95 -1.42 10.61
N PHE A 27 18.62 -0.31 11.26
CA PHE A 27 17.24 0.14 11.40
C PHE A 27 16.72 0.49 10.00
N ALA A 28 16.43 -0.54 9.21
CA ALA A 28 15.44 -0.46 8.18
C ALA A 28 14.10 -0.38 8.92
N GLN A 29 13.71 0.85 9.29
CA GLN A 29 12.33 1.13 9.64
C GLN A 29 11.53 0.96 8.37
N ARG A 30 11.16 -0.30 8.11
CA ARG A 30 10.21 -0.70 7.09
C ARG A 30 8.93 0.05 7.45
N ASN A 31 8.52 1.01 6.62
CA ASN A 31 7.19 1.61 6.70
C ASN A 31 6.16 0.48 6.51
N SER A 32 5.79 -0.20 7.60
CA SER A 32 4.61 -1.04 7.61
C SER A 32 3.40 -0.13 7.45
N PRO A 33 2.47 -0.40 6.52
CA PRO A 33 1.20 0.32 6.49
C PRO A 33 0.55 0.17 7.86
N LYS A 34 0.20 1.28 8.50
CA LYS A 34 -0.46 1.27 9.81
C LYS A 34 -1.84 0.58 9.69
N PRO A 35 -2.29 -0.17 10.70
CA PRO A 35 -3.62 -0.79 10.73
C PRO A 35 -4.79 0.19 10.65
N GLU A 36 -4.54 1.50 10.86
CA GLU A 36 -5.56 2.56 10.84
C GLU A 36 -6.22 2.73 9.45
N THR A 37 -5.49 2.56 8.35
CA THR A 37 -6.03 2.79 6.99
C THR A 37 -7.08 1.75 6.62
N SER A 38 -6.85 0.48 6.97
CA SER A 38 -7.78 -0.61 6.69
C SER A 38 -9.11 -0.45 7.43
N GLU A 39 -9.08 0.01 8.68
CA GLU A 39 -10.31 0.23 9.47
C GLU A 39 -11.15 1.38 8.90
N LYS A 40 -10.51 2.47 8.43
CA LYS A 40 -11.22 3.56 7.73
C LYS A 40 -11.89 3.06 6.46
N GLN A 41 -11.18 2.28 5.64
CA GLN A 41 -11.73 1.73 4.40
C GLN A 41 -12.91 0.80 4.66
N LYS A 42 -12.85 -0.04 5.71
CA LYS A 42 -13.99 -0.89 6.12
C LYS A 42 -15.18 -0.05 6.57
N ALA A 43 -14.96 0.98 7.38
CA ALA A 43 -16.03 1.89 7.80
C ALA A 43 -16.66 2.62 6.60
N SER A 44 -15.85 3.03 5.62
CA SER A 44 -16.34 3.59 4.36
C SER A 44 -17.15 2.57 3.55
N LEU A 45 -16.72 1.30 3.51
CA LEU A 45 -17.46 0.24 2.83
C LEU A 45 -18.83 0.04 3.47
N GLU A 46 -18.91 -0.05 4.80
CA GLU A 46 -20.18 -0.14 5.53
C GLU A 46 -21.11 1.04 5.22
N LEU A 47 -20.56 2.26 5.16
CA LEU A 47 -21.32 3.44 4.80
C LEU A 47 -21.85 3.38 3.36
N ILE A 48 -21.04 2.92 2.40
CA ILE A 48 -21.45 2.74 1.01
C ILE A 48 -22.62 1.74 0.95
N LEU A 49 -22.47 0.56 1.56
CA LEU A 49 -23.51 -0.47 1.57
C LEU A 49 -24.81 0.00 2.23
N LYS A 50 -24.73 0.90 3.21
CA LYS A 50 -25.90 1.50 3.87
C LYS A 50 -26.64 2.51 3.00
N VAL A 51 -25.92 3.24 2.13
CA VAL A 51 -26.48 4.31 1.29
C VAL A 51 -27.01 3.77 -0.03
N LEU A 52 -26.39 2.72 -0.57
CA LEU A 52 -26.82 2.12 -1.81
C LEU A 52 -28.22 1.48 -1.66
N PRO A 53 -29.07 1.56 -2.71
CA PRO A 53 -30.30 0.79 -2.73
C PRO A 53 -29.97 -0.71 -2.68
N PRO A 54 -30.88 -1.55 -2.13
CA PRO A 54 -30.68 -2.98 -2.16
C PRO A 54 -30.61 -3.48 -3.61
N ASP A 55 -29.83 -4.53 -3.82
CA ASP A 55 -29.77 -5.20 -5.12
C ASP A 55 -31.16 -5.63 -5.54
N GLN A 56 -31.51 -5.32 -6.77
CA GLN A 56 -32.78 -5.71 -7.34
C GLN A 56 -32.50 -6.81 -8.34
N LEU A 57 -33.01 -8.00 -8.04
CA LEU A 57 -32.99 -9.15 -8.95
C LEU A 57 -34.40 -9.40 -9.48
N ASN A 58 -34.51 -9.77 -10.75
CA ASN A 58 -35.80 -10.12 -11.34
C ASN A 58 -35.95 -11.64 -11.19
N GLU A 59 -36.21 -12.08 -9.97
CA GLU A 59 -36.29 -13.52 -9.65
C GLU A 59 -37.41 -14.24 -10.43
N ASN A 60 -38.40 -13.48 -10.89
CA ASN A 60 -39.55 -13.98 -11.64
C ASN A 60 -39.31 -14.01 -13.16
N SER A 61 -38.12 -13.63 -13.63
CA SER A 61 -37.72 -13.68 -15.02
C SER A 61 -36.49 -14.57 -15.19
N ALA A 62 -36.52 -15.43 -16.22
CA ALA A 62 -35.34 -16.20 -16.63
C ALA A 62 -34.19 -15.30 -17.14
N PHE A 63 -34.49 -14.04 -17.48
CA PHE A 63 -33.55 -13.04 -17.95
C PHE A 63 -33.66 -11.78 -17.09
N ASP A 64 -32.55 -11.41 -16.43
CA ASP A 64 -32.45 -10.12 -15.74
C ASP A 64 -32.23 -9.03 -16.79
N ASP A 65 -33.23 -8.17 -16.98
CA ASP A 65 -33.25 -7.11 -17.98
C ASP A 65 -32.34 -5.91 -17.63
N ARG A 66 -31.76 -5.91 -16.43
CA ARG A 66 -30.86 -4.86 -15.93
C ARG A 66 -29.38 -5.08 -16.26
N GLY A 67 -29.02 -6.25 -16.77
CA GLY A 67 -27.65 -6.62 -17.08
C GLY A 67 -26.82 -7.03 -15.86
N SER A 68 -25.72 -7.73 -16.11
CA SER A 68 -24.76 -8.17 -15.08
C SER A 68 -23.59 -7.19 -14.98
N LEU A 69 -23.05 -7.00 -13.77
CA LEU A 69 -21.86 -6.17 -13.58
C LEU A 69 -20.61 -6.78 -14.22
N SER A 70 -20.46 -8.10 -14.13
CA SER A 70 -19.34 -8.83 -14.73
C SER A 70 -19.83 -10.15 -15.32
N PHE A 71 -18.92 -10.90 -15.96
CA PHE A 71 -19.22 -12.27 -16.41
C PHE A 71 -19.55 -13.22 -15.25
N LEU A 72 -18.99 -12.97 -14.06
CA LEU A 72 -19.14 -13.83 -12.88
C LEU A 72 -20.16 -13.29 -11.88
N ASP A 73 -20.46 -11.99 -11.94
CA ASP A 73 -21.18 -11.27 -10.88
C ASP A 73 -22.41 -10.59 -11.47
N ARG A 74 -23.59 -10.91 -10.94
CA ARG A 74 -24.84 -10.29 -11.39
C ARG A 74 -25.01 -8.93 -10.73
N THR A 75 -24.70 -8.86 -9.43
CA THR A 75 -24.89 -7.68 -8.59
C THR A 75 -23.57 -7.10 -8.08
N PHE A 76 -23.64 -5.92 -7.47
CA PHE A 76 -22.50 -5.31 -6.81
C PHE A 76 -22.07 -6.13 -5.59
N ASN A 77 -23.02 -6.66 -4.82
CA ASN A 77 -22.69 -7.50 -3.68
C ASN A 77 -22.06 -8.83 -4.10
N ASP A 78 -22.51 -9.46 -5.20
CA ASP A 78 -21.87 -10.68 -5.72
C ASP A 78 -20.38 -10.43 -6.02
N TRP A 79 -20.10 -9.31 -6.69
CA TRP A 79 -18.75 -8.89 -7.02
C TRP A 79 -17.93 -8.60 -5.75
N LEU A 80 -18.51 -7.86 -4.81
CA LEU A 80 -17.85 -7.46 -3.56
C LEU A 80 -17.56 -8.67 -2.65
N GLU A 81 -18.47 -9.62 -2.54
CA GLU A 81 -18.29 -10.86 -1.78
C GLU A 81 -17.17 -11.72 -2.40
N ARG A 82 -17.10 -11.76 -3.73
CA ARG A 82 -16.08 -12.52 -4.45
C ARG A 82 -14.70 -11.87 -4.36
N THR A 83 -14.60 -10.55 -4.51
CA THR A 83 -13.30 -9.85 -4.54
C THR A 83 -12.80 -9.45 -3.16
N GLY A 84 -13.72 -9.16 -2.23
CA GLY A 84 -13.39 -8.54 -0.95
C GLY A 84 -12.74 -7.17 -1.09
N GLU A 85 -12.96 -6.48 -2.22
CA GLU A 85 -12.32 -5.18 -2.48
C GLU A 85 -12.77 -4.13 -1.47
N LEU A 86 -11.79 -3.46 -0.87
CA LEU A 86 -12.02 -2.31 -0.01
C LEU A 86 -12.05 -1.03 -0.86
N PRO A 87 -12.83 -0.01 -0.47
CA PRO A 87 -12.80 1.29 -1.13
C PRO A 87 -11.39 1.91 -1.01
N PRO A 88 -11.02 2.85 -1.90
CA PRO A 88 -9.72 3.50 -1.85
C PRO A 88 -9.53 4.28 -0.54
N ASP A 89 -8.28 4.55 -0.19
CA ASP A 89 -7.97 5.48 0.91
C ASP A 89 -8.28 6.91 0.46
N PHE A 90 -9.44 7.41 0.87
CA PHE A 90 -9.91 8.75 0.51
C PHE A 90 -9.01 9.87 1.05
N ASP A 91 -8.24 9.64 2.11
CA ASP A 91 -7.30 10.65 2.65
C ASP A 91 -6.11 10.87 1.71
N LEU A 92 -5.79 9.88 0.86
CA LEU A 92 -4.74 9.96 -0.15
C LEU A 92 -5.23 10.54 -1.49
N MET A 93 -6.54 10.68 -1.66
CA MET A 93 -7.11 11.16 -2.92
C MET A 93 -7.00 12.69 -3.02
N PRO A 94 -6.53 13.23 -4.15
CA PRO A 94 -6.47 14.68 -4.34
C PRO A 94 -7.88 15.27 -4.45
N SER A 95 -8.12 16.37 -3.73
CA SER A 95 -9.36 17.13 -3.87
C SER A 95 -9.28 18.02 -5.12
N LEU A 96 -9.93 17.59 -6.20
CA LEU A 96 -9.94 18.31 -7.48
C LEU A 96 -11.35 18.83 -7.79
N PRO A 97 -11.57 20.15 -7.80
CA PRO A 97 -12.89 20.74 -8.12
C PRO A 97 -13.22 20.69 -9.62
N PHE A 98 -12.25 20.35 -10.46
CA PHE A 98 -12.39 20.24 -11.90
C PHE A 98 -11.97 18.84 -12.37
N LEU A 99 -12.39 18.48 -13.58
CA LEU A 99 -12.01 17.20 -14.18
C LEU A 99 -10.48 17.07 -14.28
N PRO A 100 -9.92 15.89 -13.96
CA PRO A 100 -8.49 15.66 -14.14
C PRO A 100 -8.15 15.79 -15.63
N ASN A 101 -7.10 16.56 -15.94
CA ASN A 101 -6.64 16.69 -17.31
C ASN A 101 -5.91 15.40 -17.72
N PRO A 102 -6.40 14.63 -18.71
CA PRO A 102 -5.79 13.36 -19.09
C PRO A 102 -4.37 13.54 -19.62
N LEU A 103 -4.07 14.70 -20.24
CA LEU A 103 -2.75 15.04 -20.78
C LEU A 103 -1.78 15.58 -19.72
N ILE A 104 -2.09 15.39 -18.44
CA ILE A 104 -1.20 15.66 -17.32
C ILE A 104 -0.96 14.35 -16.57
N ILE A 105 0.30 14.08 -16.27
CA ILE A 105 0.76 13.05 -15.34
C ILE A 105 0.91 13.72 -13.98
N ASP A 106 0.25 13.17 -12.95
CA ASP A 106 0.35 13.64 -11.56
C ASP A 106 1.25 12.69 -10.77
N GLU A 107 2.52 13.07 -10.63
CA GLU A 107 3.51 12.31 -9.88
C GLU A 107 3.98 13.12 -8.66
N GLY A 108 3.52 12.70 -7.48
CA GLY A 108 3.92 13.35 -6.22
C GLY A 108 3.54 14.83 -6.14
N GLY A 109 2.41 15.23 -6.74
CA GLY A 109 1.93 16.61 -6.77
C GLY A 109 2.58 17.48 -7.86
N LYS A 110 3.36 16.90 -8.77
CA LYS A 110 3.87 17.59 -9.96
C LYS A 110 3.00 17.28 -11.17
N ASN A 111 2.55 18.33 -11.85
CA ASN A 111 1.80 18.24 -13.09
C ASN A 111 2.76 18.24 -14.29
N ILE A 112 3.02 17.07 -14.88
CA ILE A 112 3.88 16.90 -16.05
C ILE A 112 3.00 16.77 -17.31
N PRO A 113 3.08 17.69 -18.28
CA PRO A 113 2.29 17.58 -19.50
C PRO A 113 2.80 16.43 -20.38
N VAL A 114 1.88 15.58 -20.82
CA VAL A 114 2.13 14.53 -21.83
C VAL A 114 2.34 15.21 -23.19
N LYS A 115 3.51 14.99 -23.78
CA LYS A 115 3.90 15.55 -25.09
C LYS A 115 4.19 14.48 -26.14
N THR A 116 4.47 13.25 -25.73
CA THR A 116 4.82 12.16 -26.65
C THR A 116 3.94 10.93 -26.45
N SER A 117 3.85 10.10 -27.47
CA SER A 117 3.11 8.83 -27.42
C SER A 117 3.74 7.84 -26.44
N GLU A 118 5.05 7.92 -26.24
CA GLU A 118 5.78 7.11 -25.26
C GLU A 118 5.34 7.48 -23.84
N GLN A 119 5.29 8.79 -23.52
CA GLN A 119 4.80 9.27 -22.22
C GLN A 119 3.35 8.87 -21.94
N TRP A 120 2.51 8.80 -22.98
CA TRP A 120 1.13 8.32 -22.84
C TRP A 120 1.06 6.83 -22.50
N LYS A 121 1.99 6.01 -23.01
CA LYS A 121 2.02 4.56 -22.77
C LYS A 121 2.58 4.17 -21.40
N GLU A 122 3.37 5.06 -20.78
CA GLU A 122 3.95 4.85 -19.45
C GLU A 122 3.00 5.23 -18.30
N LYS A 123 1.92 5.95 -18.61
CA LYS A 123 0.86 6.32 -17.66
C LYS A 123 -0.08 5.15 -17.38
#